data_AF-J8AFR1-F1
#
_entry.id   AF-J8AFR1-F1
#
_cell.length_a   1.000
_cell.length_b   1.000
_cell.length_c   1.000
_cell.angle_alpha   90.00
_cell.angle_beta   90.00
_cell.angle_gamma   90.00
#
_symmetry.space_group_name_H-M   'P 1'
#
loop_
_entity.id
_entity.type
_entity.pdbx_description
1 polymer ?
#
loop_
_entity_poly.entity_id
_entity_poly.type
_entity_poly.pdbx_seq_one_letter_code
_entity_poly.pdbx_strand_id
1 'polypeptide(L)'
;MGYLNQLYVILLFIIGIAIFEFFKSDSPKTKDKNLIFIMGSLGVNLCTIPVAFFIGVMATDSPDSTELDFWGGFLFIQAIPLLILLVALIWWFIRKGKEKIDT
;
A
#
# COMPACT_ATOMS: atom_id res chain seq x y z
N MET A 1 -4.39 1.21 -30.42
CA MET A 1 -4.57 2.16 -29.30
C MET A 1 -5.78 1.86 -28.40
N GLY A 2 -6.94 1.42 -28.91
CA GLY A 2 -8.12 1.15 -28.07
C GLY A 2 -7.95 0.05 -26.99
N TYR A 3 -7.20 -1.01 -27.30
CA TYR A 3 -7.02 -2.17 -26.40
C TYR A 3 -6.19 -1.85 -25.15
N LEU A 4 -5.10 -1.08 -25.28
CA LEU A 4 -4.27 -0.68 -24.14
C LEU A 4 -5.05 0.23 -23.18
N ASN A 5 -5.86 1.14 -23.71
CA ASN A 5 -6.68 2.02 -22.87
C ASN A 5 -7.74 1.24 -22.10
N GLN A 6 -8.33 0.21 -22.72
CA GLN A 6 -9.28 -0.68 -22.08
C GLN A 6 -8.65 -1.50 -20.94
N LEU A 7 -7.40 -1.98 -21.11
CA LEU A 7 -6.66 -2.67 -20.05
C LEU A 7 -6.38 -1.77 -18.85
N TYR A 8 -5.97 -0.52 -19.07
CA TYR A 8 -5.75 0.45 -17.99
C TYR A 8 -7.04 0.74 -17.19
N VAL A 9 -8.17 0.89 -17.88
CA VAL A 9 -9.47 1.10 -17.23
C VAL A 9 -9.87 -0.12 -16.39
N ILE A 10 -9.67 -1.34 -16.90
CA ILE A 10 -9.92 -2.58 -16.16
C ILE A 10 -9.01 -2.68 -14.93
N LEU A 11 -7.72 -2.35 -15.07
CA LEU A 11 -6.74 -2.33 -13.98
C LEU A 11 -7.16 -1.37 -12.87
N LEU A 12 -7.52 -0.13 -13.22
CA LEU A 12 -8.00 0.86 -12.25
C LEU A 12 -9.29 0.40 -11.56
N PHE A 13 -10.19 -0.27 -12.28
CA PHE A 13 -11.43 -0.80 -11.72
C PHE A 13 -11.17 -1.93 -10.71
N ILE A 14 -10.25 -2.85 -11.02
CA ILE A 14 -9.84 -3.93 -10.10
C ILE A 14 -9.19 -3.35 -8.85
N ILE A 15 -8.30 -2.37 -8.98
CA ILE A 15 -7.66 -1.68 -7.85
C ILE A 15 -8.73 -0.99 -6.99
N GLY A 16 -9.71 -0.33 -7.61
CA GLY A 16 -10.83 0.30 -6.89
C GLY A 16 -11.68 -0.69 -6.10
N ILE A 17 -12.02 -1.85 -6.69
CA ILE A 17 -12.76 -2.92 -6.00
C ILE A 17 -11.94 -3.48 -4.83
N ALA A 18 -10.65 -3.74 -5.04
CA ALA A 18 -9.78 -4.25 -3.99
C ALA A 18 -9.67 -3.28 -2.79
N ILE A 19 -9.53 -1.98 -3.05
CA ILE A 19 -9.54 -0.94 -2.01
C ILE A 19 -10.87 -0.93 -1.27
N PHE A 20 -11.99 -0.98 -2.00
CA PHE A 20 -13.33 -0.97 -1.40
C PHE A 20 -13.57 -2.21 -0.52
N GLU A 21 -13.18 -3.39 -0.99
CA GLU A 21 -13.27 -4.63 -0.21
C GLU A 21 -12.38 -4.61 1.01
N PHE A 22 -11.18 -4.03 0.93
CA PHE A 22 -10.27 -3.88 2.07
C PHE A 22 -10.91 -3.10 3.21
N PHE A 23 -11.56 -1.96 2.91
CA PHE A 23 -12.27 -1.18 3.93
C PHE A 23 -13.53 -1.88 4.45
N LYS A 24 -14.16 -2.73 3.62
CA LYS A 24 -15.35 -3.51 4.01
C LYS A 24 -14.99 -4.75 4.83
N SER A 25 -13.76 -5.27 4.72
CA SER A 25 -13.31 -6.57 5.24
C SER A 25 -13.36 -6.71 6.76
N ASP A 26 -13.49 -5.64 7.55
CA ASP A 26 -13.94 -5.72 8.94
C ASP A 26 -14.02 -4.32 9.56
N SER A 27 -15.14 -3.98 10.18
CA SER A 27 -15.22 -2.82 11.07
C SER A 27 -14.35 -3.10 12.30
N PRO A 28 -13.51 -2.16 12.76
CA PRO A 28 -12.62 -2.35 13.92
C PRO A 28 -13.35 -2.43 15.28
N LYS A 29 -14.62 -2.82 15.28
CA LYS A 29 -15.58 -2.72 16.39
C LYS A 29 -15.17 -3.53 17.63
N THR A 30 -14.20 -4.44 17.50
CA THR A 30 -13.64 -5.27 18.59
C THR A 30 -12.11 -5.45 18.51
N LYS A 31 -11.41 -4.74 17.62
CA LYS A 31 -9.98 -4.98 17.35
C LYS A 31 -9.07 -4.17 18.28
N ASP A 32 -7.95 -4.78 18.70
CA ASP A 32 -6.90 -4.10 19.46
C ASP A 32 -6.47 -2.80 18.78
N LYS A 33 -6.20 -1.75 19.56
CA LYS A 33 -5.76 -0.44 19.04
C LYS A 33 -4.54 -0.54 18.10
N ASN A 34 -3.63 -1.47 18.38
CA ASN A 34 -2.49 -1.75 17.51
C ASN A 34 -2.89 -2.38 16.17
N LEU A 35 -3.94 -3.21 16.16
CA LEU A 35 -4.42 -3.89 14.96
C LEU A 35 -5.15 -2.91 14.06
N ILE A 36 -5.93 -2.01 14.67
CA ILE A 36 -6.55 -0.89 13.99
C ILE A 36 -5.48 -0.02 13.32
N PHE A 37 -4.37 0.25 14.02
CA PHE A 37 -3.27 1.03 13.46
C PHE A 37 -2.58 0.33 12.27
N ILE A 38 -2.29 -0.98 12.38
CA ILE A 38 -1.74 -1.75 11.25
C ILE A 38 -2.72 -1.75 10.08
N MET A 39 -3.99 -2.11 10.29
CA MET A 39 -5.00 -2.14 9.22
C MET A 39 -5.17 -0.77 8.55
N GLY A 40 -5.18 0.31 9.34
CA GLY A 40 -5.23 1.67 8.83
C GLY A 40 -4.00 2.01 7.95
N SER A 41 -2.79 1.71 8.43
CA SER A 41 -1.56 1.94 7.66
C SER A 41 -1.50 1.10 6.37
N LEU A 42 -2.04 -0.12 6.41
CA LEU A 42 -2.11 -1.02 5.26
C LEU A 42 -3.14 -0.52 4.24
N GLY A 43 -4.25 0.04 4.71
CA GLY A 43 -5.22 0.74 3.86
C GLY A 43 -4.63 1.97 3.16
N VAL A 44 -3.84 2.78 3.88
CA VAL A 44 -3.11 3.90 3.26
C VAL A 44 -2.15 3.41 2.19
N ASN A 45 -1.40 2.33 2.44
CA ASN A 45 -0.53 1.70 1.44
C ASN A 45 -1.31 1.28 0.19
N LEU A 46 -2.48 0.67 0.37
CA LEU A 46 -3.30 0.20 -0.74
C LEU A 46 -3.86 1.38 -1.56
N CYS A 47 -4.25 2.47 -0.90
CA CYS A 47 -4.73 3.69 -1.56
C CYS A 47 -3.64 4.39 -2.37
N THR A 48 -2.38 4.33 -1.96
CA THR A 48 -1.28 5.00 -2.68
C THR A 48 -0.75 4.20 -3.86
N ILE A 49 -0.98 2.89 -3.92
CA ILE A 49 -0.51 2.02 -5.03
C ILE A 49 -0.89 2.54 -6.43
N PRO A 50 -2.14 2.91 -6.75
CA PRO A 50 -2.45 3.41 -8.09
C PRO A 50 -1.68 4.68 -8.47
N VAL A 51 -1.46 5.59 -7.51
CA VAL A 51 -0.64 6.80 -7.73
C VAL A 51 0.84 6.43 -7.88
N ALA A 52 1.36 5.55 -7.04
CA ALA A 52 2.74 5.07 -7.11
C ALA A 52 3.01 4.36 -8.45
N PHE A 53 2.07 3.54 -8.91
CA PHE A 53 2.15 2.86 -10.21
C PHE A 53 2.15 3.87 -11.36
N PHE A 54 1.26 4.86 -11.33
CA PHE A 54 1.24 5.92 -12.33
C PHE A 54 2.58 6.67 -12.38
N ILE A 55 3.11 7.11 -11.23
CA ILE A 55 4.38 7.83 -11.17
C ILE A 55 5.56 6.95 -11.61
N GLY A 56 5.57 5.66 -11.25
CA GLY A 56 6.56 4.70 -11.74
C GLY A 56 6.55 4.59 -13.27
N VAL A 57 5.38 4.51 -13.90
CA VAL A 57 5.27 4.49 -15.37
C VAL A 57 5.74 5.80 -15.98
N MET A 58 5.42 6.94 -15.37
CA MET A 58 5.89 8.25 -15.88
C MET A 58 7.41 8.41 -15.73
N ALA A 59 8.04 7.74 -14.76
CA ALA A 59 9.49 7.73 -14.61
C ALA A 59 10.21 6.97 -15.75
N THR A 60 9.50 6.10 -16.48
CA THR A 60 10.02 5.37 -17.63
C THR A 60 9.68 6.00 -18.98
N ASP A 61 9.37 7.29 -19.02
CA ASP A 61 9.00 7.98 -20.27
C ASP A 61 10.22 8.19 -21.21
N SER A 62 11.44 8.17 -20.67
CA SER A 62 12.67 8.27 -21.45
C SER A 62 12.97 6.97 -22.23
N PRO A 63 13.45 7.03 -23.48
CA PRO A 63 13.82 5.85 -24.26
C PRO A 63 14.99 5.06 -23.67
N ASP A 64 15.82 5.69 -22.84
CA ASP A 64 16.96 5.05 -22.15
C ASP A 64 16.60 4.56 -20.73
N SER A 65 15.33 4.67 -20.34
CA SER A 65 14.89 4.28 -19.00
C SER A 65 14.89 2.76 -18.79
N THR A 66 15.05 2.38 -17.53
CA THR A 66 15.12 0.99 -17.07
C THR A 66 14.00 0.69 -16.08
N GLU A 67 13.84 -0.58 -15.73
CA GLU A 67 12.95 -0.97 -14.63
C GLU A 67 13.32 -0.32 -13.29
N LEU A 68 14.60 0.08 -13.10
CA LEU A 68 15.02 0.79 -11.89
C LEU A 68 14.40 2.18 -11.79
N ASP A 69 14.15 2.86 -12.91
CA ASP A 69 13.50 4.16 -12.93
C ASP A 69 12.01 4.04 -12.54
N PHE A 70 11.36 2.96 -12.99
CA PHE A 70 10.02 2.60 -12.53
C PHE A 70 9.99 2.37 -11.01
N TRP A 71 10.89 1.53 -10.49
CA TRP A 71 10.97 1.26 -9.05
C TRP A 71 11.32 2.51 -8.25
N GLY A 72 12.16 3.39 -8.79
CA GLY A 72 12.49 4.69 -8.20
C GLY A 72 11.25 5.56 -8.04
N GLY A 73 10.47 5.75 -9.10
CA GLY A 73 9.22 6.52 -9.05
C GLY A 73 8.16 5.89 -8.16
N PHE A 74 7.99 4.56 -8.24
CA PHE A 74 7.03 3.82 -7.43
C PHE A 74 7.36 3.92 -5.93
N LEU A 75 8.61 3.61 -5.55
CA LEU A 75 9.05 3.63 -4.16
C LEU A 75 9.13 5.04 -3.60
N PHE A 76 9.32 6.08 -4.41
CA PHE A 76 9.28 7.46 -3.94
C PHE A 76 7.91 7.82 -3.35
N ILE A 77 6.82 7.44 -4.02
CA ILE A 77 5.46 7.65 -3.52
C ILE A 77 5.15 6.70 -2.36
N GLN A 78 5.58 5.44 -2.46
CA GLN A 78 5.28 4.41 -1.48
C GLN A 78 6.16 4.51 -0.21
N ALA A 79 7.23 5.30 -0.21
CA ALA A 79 8.20 5.40 0.89
C ALA A 79 7.54 5.78 2.22
N ILE A 80 6.72 6.84 2.24
CA ILE A 80 6.01 7.28 3.46
C ILE A 80 5.00 6.21 3.91
N PRO A 81 4.10 5.71 3.05
CA PRO A 81 3.20 4.61 3.40
C PRO A 81 3.92 3.39 3.98
N LEU A 82 5.03 2.95 3.38
CA LEU A 82 5.80 1.79 3.84
C LEU A 82 6.49 2.06 5.17
N LEU A 83 7.00 3.27 5.39
CA LEU A 83 7.64 3.65 6.65
C LEU A 83 6.62 3.65 7.79
N ILE A 84 5.41 4.17 7.56
CA ILE A 84 4.33 4.14 8.57
C ILE A 84 3.95 2.69 8.89
N LEU A 85 3.80 1.83 7.87
CA LEU A 85 3.50 0.41 8.05
C LEU A 85 4.61 -0.32 8.81
N LEU A 86 5.88 -0.03 8.50
CA LEU A 86 7.03 -0.60 9.19
C LEU A 86 7.05 -0.23 10.67
N VAL A 87 6.81 1.05 10.99
CA VAL A 87 6.71 1.51 12.39
C VAL A 87 5.55 0.83 13.11
N ALA A 88 4.39 0.68 12.46
CA ALA A 88 3.24 -0.03 13.03
C ALA A 88 3.57 -1.50 13.36
N LEU A 89 4.29 -2.18 12.47
CA LEU A 89 4.72 -3.57 12.67
C LEU A 89 5.76 -3.69 13.80
N ILE A 90 6.78 -2.83 13.82
CA ILE A 90 7.79 -2.82 14.88
C ILE A 90 7.14 -2.62 16.24
N TRP A 91 6.24 -1.63 16.35
CA TRP A 91 5.52 -1.33 17.57
C TRP A 91 4.68 -2.52 18.05
N TRP A 92 4.01 -3.20 17.12
CA TRP A 92 3.26 -4.41 17.42
C TRP A 92 4.16 -5.52 17.96
N PHE A 93 5.30 -5.80 17.31
CA PHE A 93 6.23 -6.84 17.73
C PHE A 93 6.77 -6.60 19.14
N ILE A 94 7.16 -5.35 19.45
CA ILE A 94 7.63 -4.97 20.79
C ILE A 94 6.55 -5.22 21.84
N ARG A 95 5.30 -4.81 21.58
CA ARG A 95 4.22 -4.97 22.57
C ARG A 95 3.86 -6.44 22.81
N LYS A 96 3.85 -7.25 21.75
CA LYS A 96 3.61 -8.70 21.84
C LYS A 96 4.69 -9.43 22.64
N GLY A 97 5.92 -8.91 22.65
CA GLY A 97 7.01 -9.44 23.48
C GLY A 97 6.80 -9.17 24.97
N LYS A 98 6.26 -7.99 25.33
CA LYS A 98 5.99 -7.61 26.73
C LYS A 98 4.87 -8.43 27.37
N GLU A 99 3.79 -8.70 26.63
CA GLU A 99 2.67 -9.53 27.10
C GLU A 99 3.11 -10.95 27.51
N LYS A 100 4.24 -11.45 27.01
CA LYS A 100 4.78 -12.77 27.35
C LYS A 100 5.74 -12.80 28.54
N ILE A 101 6.22 -11.65 29.00
CA ILE A 101 7.18 -11.54 30.12
C ILE A 101 6.44 -11.31 31.44
N ASP A 102 5.25 -10.70 31.38
CA ASP A 102 4.42 -10.37 32.55
C ASP A 102 3.39 -11.49 32.90
N THR A 103 3.51 -12.69 32.34
CA THR A 103 2.69 -13.89 32.67
C THR A 103 3.58 -14.98 33.27
#